data_AF-A0A6A9UPH4-F1
#
_entry.id   AF-A0A6A9UPH4-F1
#
_cell.length_a   1.000
_cell.length_b   1.000
_cell.length_c   1.000
_cell.angle_alpha   90.00
_cell.angle_beta   90.00
_cell.angle_gamma   90.00
#
_symmetry.space_group_name_H-M   'P 1'
#
loop_
_entity.id
_entity.type
_entity.pdbx_description
1 polymer ?
#
loop_
_entity_poly.entity_id
_entity_poly.type
_entity_poly.pdbx_seq_one_letter_code
_entity_poly.pdbx_strand_id
1 'polypeptide(L)' 'MDPAAAIRPLTAGDEARLGDAFTELGWSKPISLFQRYLAEQAAGTRSGLVATAGAGSAPR' A
#
# COMPACT_ATOMS: atom_id res chain seq x y z
N MET A 1 2.73 0.10 -22.28
CA MET A 1 3.38 1.22 -21.58
C MET A 1 3.42 0.83 -20.13
N ASP A 2 4.60 0.51 -19.62
CA ASP A 2 4.74 0.15 -18.22
C ASP A 2 4.40 1.35 -17.33
N PRO A 3 3.65 1.16 -16.24
CA PRO A 3 3.31 2.27 -15.36
C PRO A 3 4.58 2.88 -14.80
N ALA A 4 4.66 4.21 -14.80
CA ALA A 4 5.76 4.91 -14.13
C ALA A 4 5.72 4.62 -12.62
N ALA A 5 6.88 4.58 -11.98
CA ALA A 5 6.94 4.53 -10.53
C ALA A 5 6.24 5.76 -9.94
N ALA A 6 5.45 5.57 -8.89
CA ALA A 6 4.69 6.65 -8.26
C ALA A 6 4.56 6.43 -6.76
N ILE A 7 4.46 7.54 -6.01
CA ILE A 7 4.13 7.53 -4.58
C ILE A 7 2.87 8.38 -4.43
N ARG A 8 1.86 7.83 -3.75
CA ARG A 8 0.58 8.51 -3.48
C ARG A 8 0.04 8.20 -2.09
N PRO A 9 -0.92 8.98 -1.57
CA PRO A 9 -1.60 8.63 -0.32
C PRO A 9 -2.23 7.23 -0.36
N LEU A 10 -2.26 6.59 0.80
CA LEU A 10 -3.06 5.38 1.03
C LEU A 10 -4.54 5.75 0.93
N THR A 11 -5.29 4.97 0.16
CA THR A 11 -6.71 5.18 -0.10
C THR A 11 -7.52 3.94 0.26
N ALA A 12 -8.82 4.15 0.55
CA ALA A 12 -9.77 3.07 0.68
C ALA A 12 -9.83 2.27 -0.64
N GLY A 13 -9.45 1.00 -0.58
CA GLY A 13 -9.28 0.12 -1.76
C GLY A 13 -7.86 -0.42 -1.93
N ASP A 14 -6.87 0.22 -1.32
CA ASP A 14 -5.51 -0.32 -1.26
C ASP A 14 -5.41 -1.49 -0.27
N GLU A 15 -6.28 -1.54 0.75
CA GLU A 15 -6.21 -2.56 1.81
C GLU A 15 -6.30 -4.00 1.28
N ALA A 16 -7.14 -4.26 0.28
CA ALA A 16 -7.28 -5.59 -0.31
C ALA A 16 -6.01 -5.95 -1.10
N ARG A 17 -5.58 -5.07 -2.00
CA ARG A 17 -4.41 -5.30 -2.86
C ARG A 17 -3.12 -5.46 -2.05
N LEU A 18 -2.95 -4.65 -1.00
CA LEU A 18 -1.80 -4.77 -0.11
C LEU A 18 -1.91 -6.03 0.75
N GLY A 19 -3.11 -6.38 1.25
CA GLY A 19 -3.35 -7.62 1.99
C GLY A 19 -2.99 -8.87 1.19
N ASP A 20 -3.40 -8.93 -0.07
CA ASP A 20 -3.06 -10.01 -0.99
C ASP A 20 -1.55 -10.09 -1.22
N ALA A 21 -0.90 -8.95 -1.52
CA ALA A 21 0.55 -8.88 -1.72
C ALA A 21 1.35 -9.31 -0.47
N PHE A 22 0.91 -8.91 0.74
CA PHE A 22 1.54 -9.37 1.99
C PHE A 22 1.36 -10.88 2.16
N THR A 23 0.18 -11.41 1.83
CA THR A 23 -0.10 -12.85 1.88
C THR A 23 0.80 -13.64 0.93
N GLU A 24 1.02 -13.16 -0.30
CA GLU A 24 1.97 -13.74 -1.26
C GLU A 24 3.41 -13.77 -0.73
N LEU A 25 3.80 -12.76 0.06
CA LEU A 25 5.09 -12.70 0.74
C LEU A 25 5.16 -13.60 2.00
N GLY A 26 4.12 -14.39 2.27
CA GLY A 26 4.03 -15.26 3.44
C GLY A 26 3.67 -14.53 4.73
N TRP A 27 3.25 -13.26 4.66
CA TRP A 27 2.85 -12.49 5.82
C TRP A 27 1.36 -12.14 5.78
N SER A 28 0.56 -12.72 6.67
CA SER A 28 -0.81 -12.24 6.87
C SER A 28 -0.80 -10.92 7.64
N LYS A 29 -1.01 -9.81 6.93
CA LYS A 29 -1.25 -8.50 7.52
C LYS A 29 -2.76 -8.21 7.53
N PRO A 30 -3.39 -8.00 8.70
CA PRO A 30 -4.85 -7.89 8.77
C PRO A 30 -5.36 -6.60 8.12
N ILE A 31 -6.45 -6.71 7.35
CA ILE A 31 -7.11 -5.59 6.66
C ILE A 31 -7.51 -4.47 7.64
N SER A 32 -7.92 -4.85 8.85
CA SER A 32 -8.28 -3.91 9.92
C SER A 32 -7.15 -2.94 10.30
N LEU A 33 -5.90 -3.32 10.06
CA LEU A 33 -4.74 -2.46 10.29
C LEU A 33 -4.68 -1.31 9.28
N PHE A 34 -4.99 -1.58 7.99
CA PHE A 34 -5.05 -0.55 6.96
C PHE A 34 -6.24 0.40 7.19
N GLN A 35 -7.39 -0.14 7.59
CA GLN A 35 -8.57 0.66 7.95
C GLN A 35 -8.26 1.61 9.11
N ARG A 36 -7.55 1.12 10.14
CA ARG A 36 -7.06 1.96 11.23
C ARG A 36 -6.14 3.07 10.73
N TYR A 37 -5.21 2.77 9.82
CA TYR A 37 -4.32 3.78 9.26
C TYR A 37 -5.06 4.84 8.44
N LEU A 38 -6.10 4.46 7.71
CA LEU A 38 -6.96 5.40 7.00
C LEU A 38 -7.70 6.33 7.98
N ALA A 39 -8.21 5.81 9.10
CA ALA A 39 -8.85 6.62 10.13
C ALA A 39 -7.85 7.59 10.81
N GLU A 40 -6.66 7.11 11.15
CA GLU A 40 -5.57 7.96 11.68
C GLU A 40 -5.14 9.03 10.66
N GLN A 41 -5.12 8.70 9.37
CA GLN A 41 -4.83 9.65 8.30
C GLN A 41 -5.90 10.72 8.15
N ALA A 42 -7.18 10.34 8.21
CA ALA A 42 -8.29 11.30 8.21
C ALA A 42 -8.26 12.22 9.44
N ALA A 43 -7.80 11.72 10.59
CA ALA A 43 -7.61 12.50 11.81
C ALA A 43 -6.35 13.38 11.80
N GLY A 44 -5.50 13.29 10.76
CA GLY A 44 -4.24 14.04 10.67
C GLY A 44 -3.14 13.56 11.62
N THR A 45 -3.30 12.37 12.23
CA THR A 45 -2.34 11.82 13.21
C THR A 45 -1.34 10.85 12.58
N ARG A 46 -1.55 10.46 11.32
CA ARG A 46 -0.66 9.59 10.54
C ARG A 46 -0.68 9.99 9.06
N SER A 47 0.43 9.80 8.35
CA SER A 47 0.45 9.82 6.88
C SER A 47 0.76 8.42 6.35
N GLY A 48 -0.17 7.82 5.61
CA GLY A 48 0.03 6.57 4.89
C GLY A 48 0.31 6.83 3.42
N LEU A 49 1.39 6.26 2.89
CA LEU A 49 1.76 6.38 1.48
C LEU A 49 1.92 4.98 0.86
N VAL A 50 1.51 4.86 -0.40
CA VAL A 50 1.68 3.66 -1.24
C VAL A 50 2.64 4.01 -2.36
N ALA A 51 3.66 3.16 -2.54
CA ALA A 51 4.57 3.23 -3.66
C ALA A 51 4.22 2.13 -4.66
N THR A 52 4.02 2.51 -5.92
CA THR A 52 3.95 1.57 -7.04
C THR A 52 5.30 1.57 -7.74
N ALA A 53 5.94 0.40 -7.82
CA ALA A 53 7.13 0.24 -8.66
C ALA A 53 6.70 0.32 -10.14
N GLY A 54 7.41 1.13 -10.92
CA GLY A 54 7.30 1.03 -12.38
C GLY A 54 8.10 -0.16 -12.90
N ALA A 55 7.93 -0.52 -14.18
CA ALA A 55 8.82 -1.50 -14.80
C ALA A 55 10.20 -0.86 -15.09
N GLY A 56 10.93 -0.53 -14.04
CA GLY A 56 12.35 -0.23 -14.08
C GLY A 56 13.03 -1.22 -13.17
N SER A 57 13.86 -2.10 -13.75
CA SER A 57 14.56 -3.23 -13.12
C SER A 57 14.68 -3.13 -11.60
N ALA A 58 14.00 -4.03 -10.89
CA ALA A 58 14.49 -4.45 -9.57
C ALA A 58 15.95 -4.89 -9.73
N PRO A 59 16.89 -4.47 -8.86
CA PRO A 59 18.22 -5.08 -8.87
C PRO A 59 18.04 -6.58 -8.59
N ARG A 60 18.58 -7.40 -9.50
CA ARG A 60 18.68 -8.85 -9.36
C ARG A 60 19.64 -9.23 -8.23
#